data_AF-A0A091Q877-F1
#
_entry.id   AF-A0A091Q877-F1
#
_cell.length_a   1.000
_cell.length_b   1.000
_cell.length_c   1.000
_cell.angle_alpha   90.00
_cell.angle_beta   90.00
_cell.angle_gamma   90.00
#
_symmetry.space_group_name_H-M   'P 1'
#
loop_
_entity.id
_entity.type
_entity.pdbx_description
1 polymer ?
#
loop_
_entity_poly.entity_id
_entity_poly.type
_entity_poly.pdbx_seq_one_letter_code
_entity_poly.pdbx_strand_id
1 'polypeptide(L)'
;VATYTLTNAVPLSPSLSQSWHRDIGKVVEQALVPHCPTKDHLYLLAGAIPSSVRVKGKLSVPETLWLAACCDAPEGWSLGLVKQMNDENSLADLTVGELEKQLLAGVNLFEGNCGGDNQRQEKTEAILQAVSQIRSGEQVGTSDNQEAKDSGLVRKVAGIIATPFIKLLELLIYVFVELVKFVFYFLWLVIKWVGGTVLNRVYSLWNGVVSYLKAISMVLISIPYDVGRVVVNILLGFLQIVQDVLSITCMILRIPVTFVLYLAAFPYHTVCAIPAILKDMTTGIRGVFSLVIDATAALLHGFYYLACHMVKRF
;
A
#
# COMPACT_ATOMS: atom_id res chain seq x y z
N VAL A 1 -10.06 -7.32 -5.85
CA VAL A 1 -10.63 -8.51 -6.52
C VAL A 1 -10.98 -9.54 -5.45
N ALA A 2 -12.27 -9.83 -5.26
CA ALA A 2 -12.79 -10.74 -4.23
C ALA A 2 -12.83 -12.22 -4.66
N THR A 3 -12.30 -12.56 -5.84
CA THR A 3 -12.44 -13.90 -6.44
C THR A 3 -11.57 -14.98 -5.80
N TYR A 4 -10.63 -14.60 -4.92
CA TYR A 4 -9.70 -15.51 -4.25
C TYR A 4 -10.14 -15.91 -2.83
N THR A 5 -11.33 -15.50 -2.38
CA THR A 5 -11.85 -15.90 -1.06
C THR A 5 -12.33 -17.34 -1.09
N LEU A 6 -12.20 -18.05 0.05
CA LEU A 6 -12.70 -19.42 0.19
C LEU A 6 -14.23 -19.52 0.06
N THR A 7 -14.95 -18.40 0.20
CA THR A 7 -16.40 -18.32 -0.04
C THR A 7 -16.78 -18.43 -1.52
N ASN A 8 -15.80 -18.32 -2.43
CA ASN A 8 -15.96 -18.49 -3.88
C ASN A 8 -15.16 -19.71 -4.39
N ALA A 9 -14.91 -20.70 -3.52
CA ALA A 9 -14.11 -21.87 -3.85
C ALA A 9 -14.84 -23.17 -3.50
N VAL A 10 -14.71 -24.15 -4.38
CA VAL A 10 -15.18 -25.52 -4.18
C VAL A 10 -14.02 -26.51 -4.32
N PRO A 11 -13.99 -27.60 -3.54
CA PRO A 11 -12.93 -28.60 -3.64
C PRO A 11 -13.06 -29.40 -4.94
N LEU A 12 -12.08 -29.30 -5.83
CA LEU A 12 -12.02 -30.02 -7.11
C LEU A 12 -10.68 -30.76 -7.24
N SER A 13 -10.68 -31.87 -8.00
CA SER A 13 -9.42 -32.47 -8.44
C SER A 13 -8.71 -31.53 -9.43
N PRO A 14 -7.37 -31.58 -9.54
CA PRO A 14 -6.64 -30.72 -10.47
C PRO A 14 -7.07 -30.89 -11.94
N SER A 15 -7.32 -32.11 -12.39
CA SER A 15 -7.75 -32.41 -13.76
C SER A 15 -9.12 -31.79 -14.05
N LEU A 16 -10.07 -31.96 -13.14
CA LEU A 16 -11.43 -31.48 -13.32
C LEU A 16 -11.50 -29.95 -13.23
N SER A 17 -10.73 -29.35 -12.32
CA SER A 17 -10.59 -27.89 -12.24
C SER A 17 -10.06 -27.33 -13.57
N GLN A 18 -9.00 -27.92 -14.12
CA GLN A 18 -8.44 -27.49 -15.40
C GLN A 18 -9.43 -27.66 -16.56
N SER A 19 -10.12 -28.81 -16.62
CA SER A 19 -11.10 -29.07 -17.68
C SER A 19 -12.29 -28.11 -17.56
N TRP A 20 -12.85 -27.89 -16.37
CA TRP A 20 -13.96 -26.96 -16.16
C TRP A 20 -13.62 -25.54 -16.63
N HIS A 21 -12.49 -24.99 -16.19
CA HIS A 21 -12.07 -23.64 -16.59
C HIS A 21 -11.83 -23.53 -18.10
N ARG A 22 -11.25 -24.56 -18.72
CA ARG A 22 -11.03 -24.60 -20.17
C ARG A 22 -12.34 -24.66 -20.94
N ASP A 23 -13.23 -25.58 -20.58
CA ASP A 23 -14.45 -25.86 -21.32
C ASP A 23 -15.44 -24.69 -21.18
N ILE A 24 -15.65 -24.21 -19.94
CA ILE A 24 -16.52 -23.05 -19.68
C ILE A 24 -15.93 -21.77 -20.26
N GLY A 25 -14.61 -21.57 -20.20
CA GLY A 25 -13.96 -20.42 -20.83
C GLY A 25 -14.26 -20.34 -22.32
N LYS A 26 -14.12 -21.48 -23.04
CA LYS A 26 -14.47 -21.56 -24.46
C LYS A 26 -15.96 -21.32 -24.71
N VAL A 27 -16.84 -21.94 -23.93
CA VAL A 27 -18.29 -21.76 -24.09
C VAL A 27 -18.69 -20.30 -23.88
N VAL A 28 -18.18 -19.64 -22.83
CA VAL A 28 -18.46 -18.23 -22.59
C VAL A 28 -17.96 -17.35 -23.74
N GLU A 29 -16.71 -17.53 -24.16
CA GLU A 29 -16.08 -16.68 -25.17
C GLU A 29 -16.61 -16.91 -26.59
N GLN A 30 -16.92 -18.16 -26.96
CA GLN A 30 -17.23 -18.56 -28.33
C GLN A 30 -18.72 -18.80 -28.57
N ALA A 31 -19.50 -19.14 -27.54
CA ALA A 31 -20.93 -19.40 -27.68
C ALA A 31 -21.78 -18.31 -26.99
N LEU A 32 -21.50 -17.94 -25.74
CA LEU A 32 -22.40 -17.05 -24.99
C LEU A 32 -22.21 -15.57 -25.36
N VAL A 33 -20.98 -15.07 -25.31
CA VAL A 33 -20.68 -13.65 -25.59
C VAL A 33 -21.08 -13.22 -27.01
N PRO A 34 -20.81 -13.99 -28.08
CA PRO A 34 -21.18 -13.59 -29.44
C PRO A 34 -22.69 -13.52 -29.67
N HIS A 35 -23.47 -14.29 -28.92
CA HIS A 35 -24.92 -14.37 -29.05
C HIS A 35 -25.68 -13.46 -28.07
N CYS A 36 -24.96 -12.64 -27.29
CA CYS A 36 -25.57 -11.59 -26.46
C CYS A 36 -25.20 -10.20 -27.03
N PRO A 37 -26.17 -9.38 -27.48
CA PRO A 37 -25.90 -8.13 -28.20
C PRO A 37 -25.01 -7.15 -27.44
N THR A 38 -25.15 -7.12 -26.11
CA THR A 38 -24.38 -6.26 -25.23
C THR A 38 -23.83 -7.10 -24.09
N LYS A 39 -22.53 -6.98 -23.80
CA LYS A 39 -21.88 -7.72 -22.69
C LYS A 39 -22.50 -7.39 -21.33
N ASP A 40 -23.00 -6.17 -21.15
CA ASP A 40 -23.62 -5.70 -19.90
C ASP A 40 -24.98 -6.35 -19.61
N HIS A 41 -25.52 -7.11 -20.57
CA HIS A 41 -26.76 -7.88 -20.41
C HIS A 41 -26.52 -9.38 -20.22
N LEU A 42 -25.26 -9.85 -20.19
CA LEU A 42 -24.94 -11.25 -19.95
C LEU A 42 -24.69 -11.50 -18.46
N TYR A 43 -25.60 -12.26 -17.85
CA TYR A 43 -25.54 -12.67 -16.45
C TYR A 43 -25.15 -14.14 -16.34
N LEU A 44 -24.17 -14.43 -15.48
CA LEU A 44 -23.66 -15.77 -15.23
C LEU A 44 -23.82 -16.11 -13.75
N LEU A 45 -24.49 -17.23 -13.48
CA LEU A 45 -24.61 -17.83 -12.15
C LEU A 45 -23.91 -19.19 -12.18
N ALA A 46 -22.96 -19.41 -11.28
CA ALA A 46 -22.26 -20.67 -11.17
C ALA A 46 -22.44 -21.26 -9.78
N GLY A 47 -22.50 -22.58 -9.70
CA GLY A 47 -22.60 -23.27 -8.44
C GLY A 47 -22.22 -24.74 -8.54
N ALA A 48 -22.40 -25.43 -7.41
CA ALA A 48 -22.09 -26.83 -7.32
C ALA A 48 -23.15 -27.55 -6.46
N ILE A 49 -23.53 -28.74 -6.88
CA ILE A 49 -24.43 -29.63 -6.13
C ILE A 49 -23.56 -30.49 -5.23
N PRO A 50 -23.76 -30.45 -3.89
CA PRO A 50 -22.91 -31.18 -2.95
C PRO A 50 -23.18 -32.69 -3.01
N SER A 51 -22.12 -33.50 -2.97
CA SER A 51 -22.22 -34.94 -2.74
C SER A 51 -22.25 -35.27 -1.24
N SER A 52 -22.38 -36.57 -0.92
CA SER A 52 -22.20 -37.08 0.45
C SER A 52 -20.74 -37.10 0.92
N VAL A 53 -19.77 -36.99 0.01
CA VAL A 53 -18.34 -37.02 0.33
C VAL A 53 -17.89 -35.67 0.89
N ARG A 54 -17.11 -35.69 1.98
CA ARG A 54 -16.63 -34.46 2.64
C ARG A 54 -15.12 -34.45 2.85
N VAL A 55 -14.48 -33.33 2.52
CA VAL A 55 -13.09 -33.03 2.88
C VAL A 55 -13.03 -32.62 4.34
N LYS A 56 -12.27 -33.39 5.14
CA LYS A 56 -12.07 -33.16 6.58
C LYS A 56 -13.40 -33.02 7.38
N GLY A 57 -14.46 -33.68 6.91
CA GLY A 57 -15.80 -33.63 7.53
C GLY A 57 -16.54 -32.28 7.47
N LYS A 58 -15.94 -31.25 6.84
CA LYS A 58 -16.45 -29.86 6.86
C LYS A 58 -16.92 -29.36 5.51
N LEU A 59 -16.22 -29.71 4.42
CA LEU A 59 -16.51 -29.21 3.08
C LEU A 59 -17.01 -30.35 2.21
N SER A 60 -18.23 -30.27 1.68
CA SER A 60 -18.72 -31.25 0.74
C SER A 60 -17.97 -31.16 -0.59
N VAL A 61 -17.51 -32.30 -1.08
CA VAL A 61 -17.03 -32.44 -2.46
C VAL A 61 -18.25 -32.38 -3.36
N PRO A 62 -18.27 -31.55 -4.40
CA PRO A 62 -19.41 -31.50 -5.30
C PRO A 62 -19.54 -32.82 -6.06
N GLU A 63 -20.78 -33.19 -6.40
CA GLU A 63 -21.11 -34.27 -7.35
C GLU A 63 -21.24 -33.72 -8.76
N THR A 64 -21.72 -32.48 -8.85
CA THR A 64 -22.06 -31.82 -10.10
C THR A 64 -21.69 -30.35 -10.03
N LEU A 65 -21.05 -29.83 -11.08
CA LEU A 65 -20.84 -28.41 -11.30
C LEU A 65 -21.86 -27.90 -12.31
N TRP A 66 -22.35 -26.69 -12.10
CA TRP A 66 -23.30 -26.08 -13.02
C TRP A 66 -23.03 -24.60 -13.25
N LEU A 67 -23.42 -24.14 -14.44
CA LEU A 67 -23.41 -22.75 -14.85
C LEU A 67 -24.75 -22.45 -15.51
N ALA A 68 -25.44 -21.42 -15.04
CA ALA A 68 -26.60 -20.85 -15.69
C ALA A 68 -26.23 -19.50 -16.30
N ALA A 69 -26.62 -19.29 -17.55
CA ALA A 69 -26.37 -18.06 -18.28
C ALA A 69 -27.70 -17.47 -18.75
N CYS A 70 -27.78 -16.14 -18.72
CA CYS A 70 -28.95 -15.36 -19.07
C CYS A 70 -28.50 -14.11 -19.84
N CYS A 71 -29.05 -13.88 -21.02
CA CYS A 71 -28.89 -12.63 -21.75
C CYS A 71 -30.19 -11.81 -21.63
N ASP A 72 -30.18 -10.74 -20.83
CA ASP A 72 -31.35 -9.89 -20.58
C ASP A 72 -31.50 -8.82 -21.67
N ALA A 73 -31.99 -9.27 -22.83
CA ALA A 73 -32.22 -8.43 -24.00
C ALA A 73 -33.64 -8.68 -24.56
N PRO A 74 -34.16 -7.80 -25.45
CA PRO A 74 -35.45 -8.03 -26.13
C PRO A 74 -35.53 -9.36 -26.90
N GLU A 75 -34.38 -9.95 -27.22
CA GLU A 75 -34.23 -11.30 -27.80
C GLU A 75 -33.39 -12.19 -26.89
N GLY A 76 -33.66 -12.09 -25.59
CA GLY A 76 -32.95 -12.79 -24.55
C GLY A 76 -33.11 -14.30 -24.62
N TRP A 77 -32.13 -14.98 -24.05
CA TRP A 77 -32.06 -16.44 -23.98
C TRP A 77 -31.48 -16.82 -22.63
N SER A 78 -31.71 -18.08 -22.24
CA SER A 78 -31.14 -18.65 -21.05
C SER A 78 -30.75 -20.10 -21.27
N LEU A 79 -29.65 -20.50 -20.65
CA LEU A 79 -29.03 -21.81 -20.83
C LEU A 79 -28.45 -22.30 -19.51
N GLY A 80 -28.67 -23.57 -19.20
CA GLY A 80 -27.99 -24.31 -18.15
C GLY A 80 -26.90 -25.20 -18.74
N LEU A 81 -25.76 -25.29 -18.06
CA LEU A 81 -24.66 -26.19 -18.38
C LEU A 81 -24.32 -26.97 -17.13
N VAL A 82 -24.15 -28.28 -17.27
CA VAL A 82 -23.91 -29.21 -16.18
C VAL A 82 -22.73 -30.10 -16.48
N LYS A 83 -21.87 -30.32 -15.49
CA LYS A 83 -20.73 -31.24 -15.56
C LYS A 83 -20.70 -32.15 -14.34
N GLN A 84 -20.68 -33.45 -14.58
CA GLN A 84 -20.57 -34.46 -13.54
C GLN A 84 -19.11 -34.65 -13.15
N MET A 85 -18.87 -34.89 -11.86
CA MET A 85 -17.51 -35.03 -11.34
C MET A 85 -16.88 -36.38 -11.67
N ASN A 86 -17.71 -37.40 -11.97
CA ASN A 86 -17.28 -38.76 -12.29
C ASN A 86 -16.95 -38.95 -13.78
N ASP A 87 -17.24 -37.98 -14.64
CA ASP A 87 -16.97 -38.06 -16.08
C ASP A 87 -16.46 -36.70 -16.60
N GLU A 88 -15.15 -36.65 -16.90
CA GLU A 88 -14.46 -35.43 -17.34
C GLU A 88 -14.99 -34.88 -18.67
N ASN A 89 -15.72 -35.68 -19.47
CA ASN A 89 -16.26 -35.30 -20.78
C ASN A 89 -17.79 -35.09 -20.77
N SER A 90 -18.41 -35.07 -19.59
CA SER A 90 -19.87 -35.10 -19.43
C SER A 90 -20.57 -33.73 -19.56
N LEU A 91 -19.94 -32.73 -20.18
CA LEU A 91 -20.56 -31.40 -20.29
C LEU A 91 -21.88 -31.52 -21.07
N ALA A 92 -22.97 -31.18 -20.40
CA ALA A 92 -24.33 -31.27 -20.93
C ALA A 92 -25.01 -29.90 -20.85
N ASP A 93 -25.70 -29.54 -21.91
CA ASP A 93 -26.61 -28.42 -21.98
C ASP A 93 -28.01 -28.82 -21.50
N LEU A 94 -28.66 -27.90 -20.79
CA LEU A 94 -30.02 -28.04 -20.26
C LEU A 94 -30.74 -26.70 -20.40
N THR A 95 -32.06 -26.73 -20.40
CA THR A 95 -32.81 -25.49 -20.13
C THR A 95 -32.60 -25.08 -18.68
N VAL A 96 -32.83 -23.80 -18.35
CA VAL A 96 -32.77 -23.34 -16.96
C VAL A 96 -33.80 -24.07 -16.09
N GLY A 97 -35.00 -24.33 -16.61
CA GLY A 97 -36.00 -25.11 -15.88
C GLY A 97 -35.60 -26.57 -15.61
N GLU A 98 -34.89 -27.22 -16.55
CA GLU A 98 -34.31 -28.54 -16.31
C GLU A 98 -33.18 -28.49 -15.27
N LEU A 99 -32.37 -27.43 -15.27
CA LEU A 99 -31.34 -27.22 -14.27
C LEU A 99 -31.96 -27.02 -12.88
N GLU A 100 -32.99 -26.18 -12.76
CA GLU A 100 -33.71 -25.93 -11.50
C GLU A 100 -34.30 -27.21 -10.89
N LYS A 101 -34.83 -28.11 -11.73
CA LYS A 101 -35.31 -29.44 -11.28
C LYS A 101 -34.19 -30.30 -10.66
N GLN A 102 -32.94 -30.09 -11.05
CA GLN A 102 -31.78 -30.79 -10.49
C GLN A 102 -31.19 -30.08 -9.26
N LEU A 103 -31.44 -28.78 -9.10
CA LEU A 103 -31.05 -28.05 -7.91
C LEU A 103 -31.91 -28.47 -6.71
N LEU A 104 -31.35 -28.32 -5.50
CA LEU A 104 -32.09 -28.57 -4.26
C LEU A 104 -33.39 -27.76 -4.26
N ALA A 105 -34.50 -28.39 -3.88
CA ALA A 105 -35.84 -27.87 -4.05
C ALA A 105 -36.00 -26.41 -3.56
N GLY A 106 -36.50 -25.54 -4.44
CA GLY A 106 -36.90 -24.16 -4.11
C GLY A 106 -36.01 -23.03 -4.66
N VAL A 107 -35.11 -23.31 -5.61
CA VAL A 107 -34.30 -22.27 -6.27
C VAL A 107 -34.90 -21.94 -7.64
N ASN A 108 -35.36 -20.70 -7.80
CA ASN A 108 -35.73 -20.13 -9.09
C ASN A 108 -34.56 -19.27 -9.59
N LEU A 109 -33.90 -19.71 -10.65
CA LEU A 109 -32.82 -19.00 -11.31
C LEU A 109 -33.41 -17.92 -12.23
N PHE A 110 -32.90 -16.70 -12.13
CA PHE A 110 -33.34 -15.57 -12.95
C PHE A 110 -34.86 -15.28 -12.82
N GLU A 111 -35.35 -15.19 -11.59
CA GLU A 111 -36.76 -14.86 -11.33
C GLU A 111 -37.13 -13.51 -11.97
N GLY A 112 -38.12 -13.52 -12.88
CA GLY A 112 -38.69 -12.32 -13.52
C GLY A 112 -38.14 -11.98 -14.91
N ASN A 113 -36.87 -12.29 -15.22
CA ASN A 113 -36.21 -11.96 -16.51
C ASN A 113 -35.41 -13.18 -17.05
N CYS A 114 -35.08 -13.21 -18.35
CA CYS A 114 -34.45 -14.37 -19.01
C CYS A 114 -35.30 -15.65 -19.17
N GLY A 115 -36.58 -15.42 -19.45
CA GLY A 115 -37.32 -16.17 -20.47
C GLY A 115 -38.24 -17.27 -19.94
N GLY A 116 -39.45 -16.89 -19.53
CA GLY A 116 -40.55 -17.86 -19.40
C GLY A 116 -40.94 -18.40 -20.78
N ASP A 117 -40.84 -19.73 -20.94
CA ASP A 117 -41.32 -20.71 -21.94
C ASP A 117 -41.45 -20.35 -23.45
N ASN A 118 -41.36 -19.09 -23.84
CA ASN A 118 -41.51 -18.56 -25.19
C ASN A 118 -40.18 -18.00 -25.73
N GLN A 119 -39.07 -18.74 -25.55
CA GLN A 119 -37.81 -18.38 -26.20
C GLN A 119 -37.93 -18.57 -27.71
N ARG A 120 -37.36 -17.63 -28.49
CA ARG A 120 -37.17 -17.83 -29.93
C ARG A 120 -36.10 -18.89 -30.14
N GLN A 121 -36.56 -20.10 -30.43
CA GLN A 121 -35.81 -21.35 -30.57
C GLN A 121 -34.51 -21.21 -31.37
N GLU A 122 -34.50 -20.36 -32.40
CA GLU A 122 -33.38 -20.16 -33.32
C GLU A 122 -32.07 -19.72 -32.66
N LYS A 123 -32.10 -18.77 -31.71
CA LYS A 123 -30.87 -18.31 -31.02
C LYS A 123 -30.36 -19.30 -29.99
N THR A 124 -31.27 -19.93 -29.26
CA THR A 124 -30.92 -20.98 -28.30
C THR A 124 -30.32 -22.17 -29.06
N GLU A 125 -30.90 -22.58 -30.18
CA GLU A 125 -30.37 -23.62 -31.07
C GLU A 125 -28.98 -23.28 -31.62
N ALA A 126 -28.74 -22.03 -32.04
CA ALA A 126 -27.42 -21.58 -32.49
C ALA A 126 -26.36 -21.66 -31.37
N ILE A 127 -26.73 -21.31 -30.14
CA ILE A 127 -25.85 -21.43 -28.97
C ILE A 127 -25.60 -22.91 -28.66
N LEU A 128 -26.62 -23.76 -28.69
CA LEU A 128 -26.49 -25.21 -28.47
C LEU A 128 -25.59 -25.85 -29.53
N GLN A 129 -25.73 -25.45 -30.80
CA GLN A 129 -24.84 -25.88 -31.87
C GLN A 129 -23.39 -25.45 -31.60
N ALA A 130 -23.15 -24.19 -31.23
CA ALA A 130 -21.82 -23.71 -30.88
C ALA A 130 -21.22 -24.47 -29.68
N VAL A 131 -22.02 -24.74 -28.64
CA VAL A 131 -21.59 -25.56 -27.49
C VAL A 131 -21.25 -26.99 -27.92
N SER A 132 -22.05 -27.58 -28.81
CA SER A 132 -21.79 -28.93 -29.34
C SER A 132 -20.50 -29.01 -30.15
N GLN A 133 -20.18 -28.00 -30.96
CA GLN A 133 -18.93 -27.90 -31.72
C GLN A 133 -17.70 -27.77 -30.80
N ILE A 134 -17.84 -26.99 -29.73
CA ILE A 134 -16.80 -26.84 -28.70
C ILE A 134 -16.56 -28.18 -27.99
N ARG A 135 -17.63 -28.96 -27.77
CA ARG A 135 -17.55 -30.32 -27.21
C ARG A 135 -16.91 -31.32 -28.17
N SER A 136 -17.24 -31.27 -29.47
CA SER A 136 -16.69 -32.17 -30.49
C SER A 136 -15.23 -31.85 -30.86
N GLY A 137 -14.74 -30.65 -30.51
CA GLY A 137 -13.39 -30.23 -30.80
C GLY A 137 -13.18 -29.79 -32.27
N GLU A 138 -14.26 -29.55 -33.00
CA GLU A 138 -14.19 -29.01 -34.36
C GLU A 138 -13.83 -27.52 -34.33
N GLN A 139 -12.59 -27.23 -34.68
CA GLN A 139 -12.18 -25.88 -35.03
C GLN A 139 -12.86 -25.44 -36.32
N VAL A 140 -13.52 -24.28 -36.26
CA VAL A 140 -14.00 -23.53 -37.41
C VAL A 140 -12.80 -23.19 -38.31
N GLY A 141 -12.72 -23.88 -39.45
CA GLY A 141 -11.83 -23.58 -40.55
C GLY A 141 -12.60 -23.67 -41.86
N THR A 142 -13.13 -22.53 -42.33
CA THR A 142 -13.69 -22.41 -43.68
C THR A 142 -12.58 -22.03 -44.64
N SER A 143 -12.23 -22.93 -45.55
CA SER A 143 -11.76 -22.55 -46.90
C SER A 143 -12.19 -23.64 -47.89
N ASP A 144 -12.79 -23.15 -48.97
CA ASP A 144 -13.43 -23.88 -50.05
C ASP A 144 -12.56 -24.97 -50.69
N ASN A 145 -13.19 -26.05 -51.17
CA ASN A 145 -13.25 -26.30 -52.62
C ASN A 145 -14.15 -27.48 -53.00
N GLN A 146 -14.76 -27.27 -54.17
CA GLN A 146 -15.77 -28.02 -54.88
C GLN A 146 -15.28 -29.37 -55.45
N GLU A 147 -16.26 -30.29 -55.62
CA GLU A 147 -16.38 -31.31 -56.68
C GLU A 147 -15.30 -32.41 -56.85
N ALA A 148 -15.73 -33.68 -56.76
CA ALA A 148 -15.78 -34.56 -57.93
C ALA A 148 -16.44 -35.91 -57.60
N LYS A 149 -17.42 -36.23 -58.42
CA LYS A 149 -18.32 -37.37 -58.38
C LYS A 149 -17.66 -38.57 -59.05
N ASP A 150 -16.81 -39.32 -58.33
CA ASP A 150 -16.35 -40.65 -58.80
C ASP A 150 -15.78 -41.59 -57.69
N SER A 151 -16.25 -41.42 -56.45
CA SER A 151 -15.60 -42.01 -55.26
C SER A 151 -16.16 -43.34 -54.77
N GLY A 152 -17.11 -43.96 -55.48
CA GLY A 152 -17.79 -45.17 -54.98
C GLY A 152 -16.91 -46.43 -54.92
N LEU A 153 -16.08 -46.65 -55.94
CA LEU A 153 -15.25 -47.85 -56.05
C LEU A 153 -13.86 -47.66 -55.41
N VAL A 154 -13.25 -46.48 -55.61
CA VAL A 154 -11.90 -46.16 -55.10
C VAL A 154 -11.90 -46.04 -53.58
N ARG A 155 -12.95 -45.50 -52.96
CA ARG A 155 -13.08 -45.40 -51.49
C ARG A 155 -13.17 -46.78 -50.82
N LYS A 156 -13.71 -47.78 -51.52
CA LYS A 156 -13.85 -49.15 -51.00
C LYS A 156 -12.53 -49.93 -51.05
N VAL A 157 -11.71 -49.71 -52.09
CA VAL A 157 -10.38 -50.33 -52.23
C VAL A 157 -9.32 -49.57 -51.41
N ALA A 158 -9.37 -48.23 -51.39
CA ALA A 158 -8.51 -47.40 -50.56
C ALA A 158 -8.76 -47.63 -49.07
N GLY A 159 -10.01 -47.89 -48.64
CA GLY A 159 -10.34 -48.19 -47.25
C GLY A 159 -9.71 -49.48 -46.72
N ILE A 160 -9.53 -50.51 -47.58
CA ILE A 160 -8.94 -51.82 -47.22
C ILE A 160 -7.42 -51.73 -47.08
N ILE A 161 -6.78 -50.93 -47.94
CA ILE A 161 -5.33 -50.71 -47.89
C ILE A 161 -4.99 -49.67 -46.82
N ALA A 162 -5.78 -48.61 -46.66
CA ALA A 162 -5.49 -47.52 -45.73
C ALA A 162 -5.66 -47.92 -44.25
N THR A 163 -6.49 -48.90 -43.90
CA THR A 163 -6.70 -49.29 -42.49
C THR A 163 -5.40 -49.71 -41.76
N PRO A 164 -4.56 -50.60 -42.31
CA PRO A 164 -3.28 -50.95 -41.68
C PRO A 164 -2.28 -49.78 -41.68
N PHE A 165 -2.26 -48.93 -42.72
CA PHE A 165 -1.39 -47.75 -42.75
C PHE A 165 -1.81 -46.66 -41.77
N ILE A 166 -3.11 -46.46 -41.55
CA ILE A 166 -3.64 -45.53 -40.55
C ILE A 166 -3.22 -45.99 -39.15
N LYS A 167 -3.29 -47.29 -38.86
CA LYS A 167 -2.83 -47.85 -37.58
C LYS A 167 -1.32 -47.72 -37.40
N LEU A 168 -0.54 -47.90 -38.47
CA LEU A 168 0.91 -47.67 -38.46
C LEU A 168 1.24 -46.19 -38.20
N LEU A 169 0.51 -45.28 -38.84
CA LEU A 169 0.65 -43.84 -38.69
C LEU A 169 0.27 -43.38 -37.28
N GLU A 170 -0.81 -43.92 -36.71
CA GLU A 170 -1.24 -43.67 -35.33
C GLU A 170 -0.15 -44.05 -34.33
N LEU A 171 0.49 -45.21 -34.53
CA LEU A 171 1.61 -45.67 -33.70
C LEU A 171 2.84 -44.76 -33.85
N LEU A 172 3.12 -44.29 -35.08
CA LEU A 172 4.22 -43.37 -35.37
C LEU A 172 3.99 -41.98 -34.74
N ILE A 173 2.76 -41.48 -34.79
CA ILE A 173 2.33 -40.24 -34.12
C ILE A 173 2.44 -40.38 -32.62
N TYR A 174 2.00 -41.51 -32.04
CA TYR A 174 2.13 -41.77 -30.62
C TYR A 174 3.60 -41.76 -30.15
N VAL A 175 4.47 -42.45 -30.87
CA VAL A 175 5.93 -42.44 -30.61
C VAL A 175 6.50 -41.04 -30.75
N PHE A 176 6.08 -40.27 -31.76
CA PHE A 176 6.52 -38.89 -31.95
C PHE A 176 6.08 -37.97 -30.81
N VAL A 177 4.82 -38.07 -30.36
CA VAL A 177 4.31 -37.30 -29.22
C VAL A 177 5.09 -37.63 -27.94
N GLU A 178 5.40 -38.90 -27.71
CA GLU A 178 6.16 -39.32 -26.54
C GLU A 178 7.63 -38.82 -26.60
N LEU A 179 8.23 -38.82 -27.79
CA LEU A 179 9.54 -38.20 -28.03
C LEU A 179 9.52 -36.69 -27.77
N VAL A 180 8.49 -35.98 -28.23
CA VAL A 180 8.34 -34.53 -27.98
C VAL A 180 8.20 -34.24 -26.50
N LYS A 181 7.41 -35.03 -25.76
CA LYS A 181 7.32 -34.91 -24.30
C LYS A 181 8.67 -35.16 -23.63
N PHE A 182 9.40 -36.18 -24.07
CA PHE A 182 10.72 -36.49 -23.53
C PHE A 182 11.71 -35.34 -23.76
N VAL A 183 11.72 -34.77 -24.97
CA VAL A 183 12.54 -33.60 -25.31
C VAL A 183 12.16 -32.41 -24.43
N PHE A 184 10.87 -32.13 -24.24
CA PHE A 184 10.42 -31.02 -23.40
C PHE A 184 10.82 -31.23 -21.92
N TYR A 185 10.68 -32.46 -21.42
CA TYR A 185 11.09 -32.82 -20.06
C TYR A 185 12.60 -32.68 -19.86
N PHE A 186 13.39 -33.12 -20.85
CA PHE A 186 14.84 -32.95 -20.84
C PHE A 186 15.23 -31.47 -20.90
N LEU A 187 14.59 -30.68 -21.77
CA LEU A 187 14.84 -29.23 -21.86
C LEU A 187 14.55 -28.53 -20.54
N TRP A 188 13.41 -28.87 -19.91
CA TRP A 188 13.03 -28.38 -18.59
C TRP A 188 14.07 -28.73 -17.54
N LEU A 189 14.58 -29.97 -17.55
CA LEU A 189 15.60 -30.43 -16.62
C LEU A 189 16.93 -29.68 -16.81
N VAL A 190 17.34 -29.44 -18.05
CA VAL A 190 18.52 -28.64 -18.37
C VAL A 190 18.34 -27.19 -17.91
N ILE A 191 17.20 -26.56 -18.19
CA ILE A 191 16.89 -25.21 -17.74
C ILE A 191 16.95 -25.11 -16.22
N LYS A 192 16.36 -26.09 -15.51
CA LYS A 192 16.39 -26.15 -14.04
C LYS A 192 17.81 -26.31 -13.50
N TRP A 193 18.61 -27.20 -14.10
CA TRP A 193 19.98 -27.47 -13.66
C TRP A 193 20.92 -26.29 -13.93
N VAL A 194 20.85 -25.72 -15.13
CA VAL A 194 21.63 -24.53 -15.52
C VAL A 194 21.19 -23.32 -14.70
N GLY A 195 19.87 -23.08 -14.58
CA GLY A 195 19.32 -21.97 -13.80
C GLY A 195 19.75 -22.02 -12.34
N GLY A 196 19.63 -23.19 -11.70
CA GLY A 196 20.07 -23.37 -10.32
C GLY A 196 21.57 -23.16 -10.13
N THR A 197 22.39 -23.68 -11.04
CA THR A 197 23.86 -23.58 -10.95
C THR A 197 24.36 -22.15 -11.21
N VAL A 198 23.78 -21.47 -12.20
CA VAL A 198 24.15 -20.09 -12.57
C VAL A 198 23.72 -19.13 -11.46
N LEU A 199 22.49 -19.21 -10.99
CA LEU A 199 22.00 -18.35 -9.90
C LEU A 199 22.83 -18.53 -8.62
N ASN A 200 23.18 -19.77 -8.26
CA ASN A 200 23.97 -20.02 -7.06
C ASN A 200 25.40 -19.47 -7.18
N ARG A 201 26.03 -19.57 -8.36
CA ARG A 201 27.35 -18.95 -8.62
C ARG A 201 27.29 -17.42 -8.61
N VAL A 202 26.28 -16.83 -9.25
CA VAL A 202 26.10 -15.38 -9.26
C VAL A 202 25.85 -14.85 -7.84
N TYR A 203 25.05 -15.57 -7.04
CA TYR A 203 24.80 -15.22 -5.64
C TYR A 203 26.10 -15.25 -4.80
N SER A 204 26.94 -16.27 -4.99
CA SER A 204 28.24 -16.33 -4.31
C SER A 204 29.18 -15.18 -4.71
N LEU A 205 29.22 -14.82 -6.00
CA LEU A 205 30.01 -13.69 -6.48
C LEU A 205 29.49 -12.36 -5.93
N TRP A 206 28.17 -12.20 -5.90
CA TRP A 206 27.51 -11.01 -5.35
C TRP A 206 27.84 -10.81 -3.87
N ASN A 207 27.78 -11.88 -3.07
CA ASN A 207 28.15 -11.82 -1.65
C ASN A 207 29.61 -11.41 -1.45
N GLY A 208 30.52 -11.90 -2.31
CA GLY A 208 31.91 -11.45 -2.33
C GLY A 208 32.02 -9.95 -2.56
N VAL A 209 31.39 -9.43 -3.63
CA VAL A 209 31.39 -8.00 -3.98
C VAL A 209 30.82 -7.14 -2.85
N VAL A 210 29.71 -7.56 -2.24
CA VAL A 210 29.10 -6.83 -1.10
C VAL A 210 30.05 -6.79 0.10
N SER A 211 30.77 -7.88 0.39
CA SER A 211 31.77 -7.92 1.46
C SER A 211 32.91 -6.92 1.22
N TYR A 212 33.43 -6.88 -0.01
CA TYR A 212 34.47 -5.91 -0.40
C TYR A 212 33.98 -4.47 -0.30
N LEU A 213 32.78 -4.18 -0.83
CA LEU A 213 32.18 -2.83 -0.74
C LEU A 213 31.97 -2.40 0.71
N LYS A 214 31.52 -3.32 1.58
CA LYS A 214 31.36 -3.05 3.01
C LYS A 214 32.69 -2.71 3.67
N ALA A 215 33.76 -3.44 3.37
CA ALA A 215 35.10 -3.17 3.89
C ALA A 215 35.61 -1.80 3.45
N ILE A 216 35.47 -1.46 2.16
CA ILE A 216 35.86 -0.16 1.61
C ILE A 216 35.06 0.96 2.26
N SER A 217 33.74 0.80 2.38
CA SER A 217 32.85 1.79 3.01
C SER A 217 33.20 2.03 4.48
N MET A 218 33.50 0.97 5.23
CA MET A 218 33.89 1.08 6.63
C MET A 218 35.17 1.92 6.79
N VAL A 219 36.18 1.68 5.95
CA VAL A 219 37.41 2.47 5.95
C VAL A 219 37.13 3.92 5.54
N LEU A 220 36.36 4.12 4.47
CA LEU A 220 36.04 5.45 3.93
C LEU A 220 35.25 6.32 4.91
N ILE A 221 34.42 5.73 5.77
CA ILE A 221 33.67 6.46 6.83
C ILE A 221 34.54 6.68 8.07
N SER A 222 35.41 5.73 8.43
CA SER A 222 36.24 5.85 9.63
C SER A 222 37.24 7.01 9.55
N ILE A 223 37.89 7.22 8.39
CA ILE A 223 38.89 8.27 8.19
C ILE A 223 38.32 9.68 8.44
N PRO A 224 37.23 10.14 7.78
CA PRO A 224 36.68 11.46 8.01
C PRO A 224 36.06 11.60 9.40
N TYR A 225 35.55 10.53 10.00
CA TYR A 225 35.03 10.55 11.36
C TYR A 225 36.15 10.86 12.38
N ASP A 226 37.30 10.20 12.26
CA ASP A 226 38.45 10.44 13.13
C ASP A 226 39.03 11.84 12.93
N VAL A 227 39.16 12.30 11.67
CA VAL A 227 39.59 13.67 11.37
C VAL A 227 38.61 14.69 11.94
N GLY A 228 37.30 14.46 11.78
CA GLY A 228 36.26 15.32 12.33
C GLY A 228 36.32 15.41 13.85
N ARG A 229 36.56 14.29 14.55
CA ARG A 229 36.76 14.26 16.00
C ARG A 229 37.94 15.14 16.43
N VAL A 230 39.07 15.06 15.72
CA VAL A 230 40.25 15.89 16.01
C VAL A 230 39.92 17.37 15.79
N VAL A 231 39.26 17.72 14.69
CA VAL A 231 38.84 19.10 14.39
C VAL A 231 37.92 19.66 15.49
N VAL A 232 36.93 18.88 15.96
CA VAL A 232 36.04 19.30 17.05
C VAL A 232 36.81 19.55 18.34
N ASN A 233 37.76 18.68 18.70
CA ASN A 233 38.59 18.86 19.88
C ASN A 233 39.47 20.12 19.78
N ILE A 234 40.03 20.41 18.61
CA ILE A 234 40.82 21.63 18.37
C ILE A 234 39.93 22.88 18.51
N LEU A 235 38.74 22.88 17.92
CA LEU A 235 37.79 23.99 18.03
C LEU A 235 37.35 24.24 19.47
N LEU A 236 37.07 23.15 20.21
CA LEU A 236 36.69 23.24 21.62
C LEU A 236 37.84 23.78 22.48
N GLY A 237 39.07 23.35 22.22
CA GLY A 237 40.26 23.91 22.86
C GLY A 237 40.45 25.40 22.54
N PHE A 238 40.25 25.81 21.29
CA PHE A 238 40.33 27.22 20.90
C PHE A 238 39.25 28.08 21.58
N LEU A 239 38.02 27.58 21.65
CA LEU A 239 36.93 28.25 22.37
C LEU A 239 37.26 28.46 23.84
N GLN A 240 37.86 27.45 24.48
CA GLN A 240 38.28 27.56 25.87
C GLN A 240 39.37 28.63 26.06
N ILE A 241 40.37 28.68 25.17
CA ILE A 241 41.40 29.73 25.20
C ILE A 241 40.78 31.12 25.03
N VAL A 242 39.86 31.29 24.07
CA VAL A 242 39.17 32.57 23.86
C VAL A 242 38.37 32.97 25.09
N GLN A 243 37.66 32.03 25.72
CA GLN A 243 36.91 32.28 26.94
C GLN A 243 37.81 32.71 28.10
N ASP A 244 38.97 32.06 28.27
CA ASP A 244 39.94 32.40 29.31
C ASP A 244 40.53 33.79 29.08
N VAL A 245 40.95 34.10 27.85
CA VAL A 245 41.48 35.43 27.48
C VAL A 245 40.42 36.51 27.67
N LEU A 246 39.17 36.26 27.28
CA LEU A 246 38.06 37.19 27.47
C LEU A 246 37.82 37.44 28.97
N SER A 247 37.82 36.38 29.78
CA SER A 247 37.66 36.48 31.24
C SER A 247 38.77 37.33 31.87
N ILE A 248 40.03 37.08 31.50
CA ILE A 248 41.19 37.85 31.99
C ILE A 248 41.08 39.31 31.54
N THR A 249 40.75 39.55 30.26
CA THR A 249 40.62 40.90 29.71
C THR A 249 39.49 41.67 30.42
N CYS A 250 38.34 41.04 30.62
CA CYS A 250 37.25 41.61 31.41
C CYS A 250 37.66 41.91 32.85
N MET A 251 38.43 41.01 33.49
CA MET A 251 38.95 41.23 34.84
C MET A 251 39.87 42.46 34.91
N ILE A 252 40.82 42.57 33.97
CA ILE A 252 41.75 43.70 33.90
C ILE A 252 40.99 45.00 33.64
N LEU A 253 40.03 45.00 32.71
CA LEU A 253 39.27 46.20 32.33
C LEU A 253 38.30 46.66 33.42
N ARG A 254 37.86 45.75 34.31
CA ARG A 254 36.96 46.10 35.42
C ARG A 254 37.58 47.12 36.37
N ILE A 255 38.89 47.04 36.62
CA ILE A 255 39.59 47.97 37.53
C ILE A 255 39.54 49.43 37.03
N PRO A 256 40.02 49.76 35.81
CA PRO A 256 39.98 51.13 35.30
C PRO A 256 38.55 51.59 35.04
N VAL A 257 37.65 50.72 34.56
CA VAL A 257 36.24 51.11 34.34
C VAL A 257 35.55 51.46 35.65
N THR A 258 35.73 50.65 36.70
CA THR A 258 35.21 50.95 38.03
C THR A 258 35.83 52.22 38.60
N PHE A 259 37.14 52.45 38.41
CA PHE A 259 37.79 53.69 38.82
C PHE A 259 37.21 54.92 38.10
N VAL A 260 37.04 54.87 36.78
CA VAL A 260 36.43 55.95 35.99
C VAL A 260 34.98 56.19 36.42
N LEU A 261 34.21 55.13 36.68
CA LEU A 261 32.85 55.23 37.24
C LEU A 261 32.85 55.94 38.59
N TYR A 262 33.76 55.58 39.51
CA TYR A 262 33.90 56.27 40.79
C TYR A 262 34.33 57.73 40.63
N LEU A 263 35.28 58.02 39.73
CA LEU A 263 35.74 59.38 39.44
C LEU A 263 34.61 60.24 38.86
N ALA A 264 33.75 59.65 38.01
CA ALA A 264 32.58 60.30 37.44
C ALA A 264 31.46 60.50 38.49
N ALA A 265 31.28 59.55 39.41
CA ALA A 265 30.30 59.65 40.50
C ALA A 265 30.73 60.61 41.62
N PHE A 266 32.04 60.83 41.82
CA PHE A 266 32.58 61.73 42.84
C PHE A 266 32.02 63.17 42.75
N PRO A 267 32.09 63.88 41.60
CA PRO A 267 31.52 65.22 41.49
C PRO A 267 29.99 65.22 41.67
N TYR A 268 29.30 64.14 41.26
CA TYR A 268 27.86 64.02 41.51
C TYR A 268 27.54 63.97 43.00
N HIS A 269 28.25 63.14 43.77
CA HIS A 269 28.05 63.06 45.22
C HIS A 269 28.48 64.34 45.95
N THR A 270 29.58 64.97 45.54
CA THR A 270 30.03 66.23 46.15
C THR A 270 29.07 67.38 45.84
N VAL A 271 28.62 67.53 44.59
CA VAL A 271 27.67 68.60 44.20
C VAL A 271 26.32 68.41 44.88
N CYS A 272 25.85 67.17 45.09
CA CYS A 272 24.60 66.92 45.81
C CYS A 272 24.71 67.15 47.34
N ALA A 273 25.90 67.03 47.94
CA ALA A 273 26.10 67.26 49.38
C ALA A 273 26.18 68.76 49.76
N ILE A 274 26.69 69.62 48.86
CA ILE A 274 26.89 71.05 49.13
C ILE A 274 25.58 71.79 49.48
N PRO A 275 24.45 71.61 48.77
CA PRO A 275 23.18 72.26 49.10
C PRO A 275 22.61 71.84 50.46
N ALA A 276 22.80 70.57 50.84
CA ALA A 276 22.30 70.04 52.11
C ALA A 276 23.01 70.71 53.30
N ILE A 277 24.34 70.81 53.24
CA ILE A 277 25.14 71.43 54.30
C ILE A 277 24.84 72.95 54.38
N LEU A 278 24.67 73.63 53.24
CA LEU A 278 24.31 75.05 53.22
C LEU A 278 22.91 75.31 53.80
N LYS A 279 21.95 74.42 53.54
CA LYS A 279 20.60 74.49 54.12
C LYS A 279 20.62 74.32 55.64
N ASP A 280 21.42 73.39 56.15
CA ASP A 280 21.54 73.19 57.60
C ASP A 280 22.27 74.36 58.28
N MET A 281 23.34 74.91 57.66
CA MET A 281 24.01 76.10 58.19
C MET A 281 23.10 77.33 58.21
N THR A 282 22.35 77.59 57.14
CA THR A 282 21.43 78.74 57.08
C THR A 282 20.28 78.61 58.09
N THR A 283 19.79 77.39 58.33
CA THR A 283 18.76 77.13 59.34
C THR A 283 19.33 77.33 60.75
N GLY A 284 20.56 76.87 61.01
CA GLY A 284 21.26 77.10 62.27
C GLY A 284 21.49 78.58 62.57
N ILE A 285 22.00 79.34 61.59
CA ILE A 285 22.22 80.79 61.72
C ILE A 285 20.90 81.52 61.98
N ARG A 286 19.82 81.16 61.25
CA ARG A 286 18.49 81.73 61.49
C ARG A 286 17.99 81.45 62.91
N GLY A 287 18.21 80.24 63.43
CA GLY A 287 17.85 79.87 64.79
C GLY A 287 18.57 80.73 65.85
N VAL A 288 19.87 80.96 65.66
CA VAL A 288 20.67 81.81 66.57
C VAL A 288 20.16 83.26 66.57
N PHE A 289 19.92 83.85 65.40
CA PHE A 289 19.37 85.21 65.31
C PHE A 289 17.98 85.32 65.96
N SER A 290 17.12 84.32 65.77
CA SER A 290 15.80 84.29 66.42
C SER A 290 15.94 84.28 67.95
N LEU A 291 16.84 83.44 68.48
CA LEU A 291 17.06 83.34 69.92
C LEU A 291 17.59 84.65 70.54
N VAL A 292 18.44 85.38 69.81
CA VAL A 292 18.95 86.69 70.26
C VAL A 292 17.83 87.73 70.29
N ILE A 293 16.96 87.75 69.27
CA ILE A 293 15.80 88.66 69.21
C ILE A 293 14.81 88.34 70.33
N ASP A 294 14.49 87.07 70.56
CA ASP A 294 13.57 86.66 71.62
C ASP A 294 14.14 87.00 73.01
N ALA A 295 15.45 86.79 73.23
CA ALA A 295 16.11 87.15 74.48
C ALA A 295 16.10 88.67 74.73
N THR A 296 16.35 89.48 73.70
CA THR A 296 16.29 90.95 73.82
C THR A 296 14.87 91.47 74.01
N ALA A 297 13.88 90.88 73.32
CA ALA A 297 12.46 91.19 73.52
C ALA A 297 11.99 90.81 74.94
N ALA A 298 12.41 89.66 75.46
CA ALA A 298 12.11 89.23 76.83
C ALA A 298 12.72 90.18 77.87
N LEU A 299 13.96 90.64 77.65
CA LEU A 299 14.59 91.65 78.50
C LEU A 299 13.84 92.98 78.45
N LEU A 300 13.49 93.48 77.26
CA LEU A 300 12.70 94.70 77.09
C LEU A 300 11.32 94.60 77.75
N HIS A 301 10.63 93.47 77.60
CA HIS A 301 9.36 93.22 78.27
C HIS A 301 9.53 93.17 79.79
N GLY A 302 10.60 92.57 80.29
CA GLY A 302 10.97 92.59 81.71
C GLY A 302 11.18 94.01 82.24
N PHE A 303 11.96 94.83 81.52
CA PHE A 303 12.17 96.24 81.88
C PHE A 303 10.88 97.06 81.81
N TYR A 304 10.05 96.86 80.79
CA TYR A 304 8.78 97.57 80.64
C TYR A 304 7.79 97.18 81.74
N TYR A 305 7.71 95.89 82.09
CA TYR A 305 6.90 95.42 83.21
C TYR A 305 7.34 96.04 84.54
N LEU A 306 8.66 96.13 84.77
CA LEU A 306 9.24 96.74 85.98
C LEU A 306 8.95 98.26 86.02
N ALA A 307 9.06 98.95 84.89
CA ALA A 307 8.72 100.36 84.77
C ALA A 307 7.22 100.61 85.01
N CYS A 308 6.32 99.83 84.38
CA CYS A 308 4.87 99.92 84.63
C CYS A 308 4.50 99.60 86.07
N HIS A 309 5.14 98.61 86.71
CA HIS A 309 4.90 98.28 88.12
C HIS A 309 5.34 99.41 89.06
N MET A 310 6.45 100.10 88.75
CA MET A 310 6.89 101.27 89.51
C MET A 310 5.93 102.46 89.33
N VAL A 311 5.43 102.69 88.11
CA VAL A 311 4.43 103.74 87.83
C VAL A 311 3.08 103.45 88.51
N LYS A 312 2.69 102.20 88.67
CA LYS A 312 1.42 101.80 89.33
C LYS A 312 1.49 101.83 90.87
N ARG A 313 2.68 102.01 91.45
CA ARG A 313 2.93 102.11 92.90
C ARG A 313 2.94 103.56 93.41
N PHE A 314 2.85 104.53 92.50
CA PHE A 314 2.54 105.94 92.76
C PHE A 314 1.06 106.22 92.43
#